data_AF-A0A852CIE2-F1
#
_entry.id   AF-A0A852CIE2-F1
#
_cell.length_a   1.000
_cell.length_b   1.000
_cell.length_c   1.000
_cell.angle_alpha   90.00
_cell.angle_beta   90.00
_cell.angle_gamma   90.00
#
_symmetry.space_group_name_H-M   'P 1'
#
loop_
_entity.id
_entity.type
_entity.pdbx_description
1 polymer ?
#
loop_
_entity_poly.entity_id
_entity_poly.type
_entity_poly.pdbx_seq_one_letter_code
_entity_poly.pdbx_strand_id
1 'polypeptide(L)' 'MSTSSCTFEDRSVAVLCCRFCQQVLSSRGMKAVLLADTDTDLYSTDIPPTGTVDFIGSCYFTEICKCKLKNIACLK' A
#
# COMPACT_ATOMS: atom_id res chain seq x y z
N MET A 1 -15.44 25.16 21.10
CA MET A 1 -15.07 23.83 20.54
C MET A 1 -15.30 23.89 19.05
N SER A 2 -14.25 24.23 18.28
CA SER A 2 -14.35 24.31 16.82
C SER A 2 -14.36 22.90 16.27
N THR A 3 -15.49 22.47 15.71
CA THR A 3 -15.58 21.28 14.88
C THR A 3 -14.83 21.57 13.59
N SER A 4 -13.53 21.31 13.55
CA SER A 4 -12.76 21.32 12.32
C SER A 4 -13.35 20.24 11.42
N SER A 5 -14.12 20.67 10.43
CA SER A 5 -14.59 19.82 9.34
C SER A 5 -13.39 19.47 8.48
N CYS A 6 -12.65 18.43 8.85
CA CYS A 6 -11.62 17.86 7.98
C CYS A 6 -12.34 17.33 6.74
N THR A 7 -12.07 17.92 5.58
CA THR A 7 -12.59 17.37 4.32
C THR A 7 -11.81 16.10 4.01
N PHE A 8 -12.35 15.20 3.18
CA PHE A 8 -11.62 13.99 2.78
C PHE A 8 -10.26 14.31 2.14
N GLU A 9 -10.14 15.50 1.55
CA GLU A 9 -8.93 16.05 0.96
C GLU A 9 -7.79 16.29 1.98
N ASP A 10 -8.11 16.44 3.27
CA ASP A 10 -7.12 16.64 4.34
C ASP A 10 -6.48 15.33 4.82
N ARG A 11 -6.93 14.16 4.33
CA ARG A 11 -6.31 12.88 4.70
C ARG A 11 -4.93 12.80 4.07
N SER A 12 -3.91 12.88 4.92
CA SER A 12 -2.50 12.85 4.52
C SER A 12 -2.18 11.58 3.75
N VAL A 13 -1.88 11.76 2.47
CA VAL A 13 -1.43 10.68 1.58
C VAL A 13 0.10 10.57 1.67
N ALA A 14 0.62 9.35 1.77
CA ALA A 14 2.05 9.07 1.88
C ALA A 14 2.66 8.74 0.51
N VAL A 15 3.89 9.21 0.30
CA VAL A 15 4.74 8.72 -0.78
C VAL A 15 5.50 7.50 -0.26
N LEU A 16 5.30 6.36 -0.91
CA LEU A 16 5.96 5.10 -0.59
C LEU A 16 7.16 4.90 -1.51
N CYS A 17 8.31 4.63 -0.92
CA CYS A 17 9.54 4.33 -1.65
C CYS A 17 10.11 2.97 -1.22
N CYS A 18 10.70 2.23 -2.16
CA CYS A 18 11.45 1.03 -1.83
C CYS A 18 12.71 1.40 -1.05
N ARG A 19 12.90 0.80 0.13
CA ARG A 19 14.07 1.08 0.97
C ARG A 19 15.40 0.73 0.29
N PHE A 20 15.40 -0.26 -0.60
CA PHE A 20 16.61 -0.76 -1.24
C PHE A 20 16.96 0.03 -2.51
N CYS A 21 16.08 0.04 -3.51
CA CYS A 21 16.35 0.69 -4.79
C CYS A 21 15.89 2.16 -4.87
N GLN A 22 15.31 2.70 -3.79
CA GLN A 22 14.84 4.10 -3.66
C GLN A 22 13.79 4.53 -4.69
N GLN A 23 13.21 3.59 -5.45
CA GLN A 23 12.16 3.89 -6.41
C GLN A 23 10.85 4.20 -5.71
N VAL A 24 10.08 5.13 -6.27
CA VAL A 24 8.72 5.45 -5.81
C VAL A 24 7.78 4.30 -6.19
N LEU A 25 7.15 3.69 -5.20
CA LEU A 25 6.16 2.62 -5.34
C LEU A 25 4.74 3.16 -5.44
N SER A 26 4.46 4.27 -4.75
CA SER A 26 3.19 4.99 -4.85
C SER A 26 3.38 6.42 -4.40
N SER A 27 2.81 7.38 -5.12
CA SER A 27 2.70 8.77 -4.65
C SER A 27 1.40 9.03 -3.88
N ARG A 28 0.51 8.02 -3.81
CA ARG A 28 -0.82 8.14 -3.25
C ARG A 28 -1.16 7.06 -2.22
N GLY A 29 -0.19 6.67 -1.39
CA GLY A 29 -0.35 5.63 -0.37
C GLY A 29 -1.23 6.09 0.80
N MET A 30 -2.36 5.44 1.02
CA MET A 30 -3.25 5.70 2.15
C MET A 30 -2.96 4.72 3.28
N LYS A 31 -2.55 5.19 4.46
CA LYS A 31 -2.29 4.29 5.60
C LYS A 31 -3.59 3.60 6.04
N ALA A 32 -3.57 2.28 6.01
CA ALA A 32 -4.61 1.42 6.56
C ALA A 32 -4.12 0.88 7.91
N VAL A 33 -5.01 0.85 8.90
CA VAL A 33 -4.72 0.34 10.24
C VAL A 33 -5.62 -0.88 10.48
N LEU A 34 -5.01 -2.02 10.79
CA LEU A 34 -5.78 -3.18 11.24
C LEU A 34 -6.14 -2.96 12.71
N LEU A 35 -7.43 -3.08 13.03
CA LEU A 35 -7.89 -2.93 14.41
C LEU A 35 -7.37 -4.04 15.34
N ALA A 36 -7.04 -5.20 14.77
CA ALA A 36 -6.53 -6.36 15.49
C ALA A 36 -4.99 -6.39 15.60
N ASP A 37 -4.28 -5.64 14.74
CA ASP A 37 -2.82 -5.58 14.71
C ASP A 37 -2.36 -4.19 14.24
N THR A 38 -1.93 -3.37 15.19
CA THR A 38 -1.47 -2.01 14.92
C THR A 38 0.03 -1.93 14.63
N ASP A 39 0.77 -3.04 14.79
CA ASP A 39 2.22 -3.07 14.59
C ASP A 39 2.55 -3.26 13.10
N THR A 40 1.63 -3.85 12.33
CA THR A 40 1.76 -3.99 10.89
C THR A 40 1.32 -2.72 10.16
N ASP A 41 2.28 -2.05 9.51
CA ASP A 41 1.99 -0.92 8.61
C ASP A 41 1.44 -1.42 7.26
N LEU A 42 0.17 -1.09 6.98
CA LEU A 42 -0.45 -1.35 5.69
C LEU A 42 -0.77 -0.05 4.98
N TYR A 43 -0.65 -0.07 3.65
CA TYR A 43 -1.00 1.05 2.79
C TYR A 43 -1.85 0.58 1.63
N SER A 44 -2.98 1.26 1.40
CA SER A 44 -3.74 1.13 0.17
C SER A 44 -3.05 1.97 -0.90
N THR A 45 -2.74 1.33 -2.04
CA THR A 45 -2.10 1.97 -3.18
C THR A 45 -2.95 1.79 -4.44
N ASP A 46 -2.72 2.66 -5.42
CA ASP A 46 -3.25 2.49 -6.77
C ASP A 46 -2.46 1.43 -7.57
N ILE A 47 -2.60 1.47 -8.90
CA ILE A 47 -1.83 0.67 -9.85
C ILE A 47 -0.32 0.96 -9.66
N PRO A 48 0.52 -0.09 -9.55
CA PRO A 48 1.96 0.09 -9.39
C PRO A 48 2.58 0.82 -10.60
N PRO A 49 3.62 1.65 -10.39
CA PRO A 49 4.32 2.33 -11.48
C PRO A 49 4.95 1.35 -12.45
N THR A 50 4.63 1.49 -13.75
CA THR A 50 5.16 0.65 -14.82
C THR A 50 6.70 0.66 -14.81
N GLY A 51 7.30 -0.53 -14.89
CA GLY A 51 8.76 -0.70 -14.95
C GLY A 51 9.50 -0.46 -13.63
N THR A 52 8.78 -0.21 -12.52
CA THR A 52 9.39 -0.10 -11.18
C THR A 52 9.31 -1.42 -10.41
N VAL A 53 8.13 -2.04 -10.43
CA VAL A 53 7.88 -3.34 -9.82
C VAL A 53 7.23 -4.27 -10.84
N ASP A 54 7.38 -5.58 -10.63
CA ASP A 54 6.63 -6.61 -11.35
C ASP A 54 6.19 -7.71 -10.39
N PHE A 55 5.24 -8.52 -10.83
CA PHE A 55 4.75 -9.65 -10.09
C PHE A 55 5.79 -10.78 -10.03
N ILE A 56 5.96 -11.35 -8.85
CA ILE A 56 6.86 -12.47 -8.63
C ILE A 56 6.07 -13.72 -8.21
N GLY A 57 6.47 -14.86 -8.77
CA GLY A 57 5.89 -16.16 -8.45
C GLY A 57 4.44 -16.34 -8.92
N SER A 58 3.82 -17.41 -8.39
CA SER A 58 2.44 -17.76 -8.66
C SER A 58 1.46 -17.00 -7.78
N CYS A 59 0.20 -16.95 -8.21
CA CYS A 59 -0.87 -16.44 -7.36
C CYS A 59 -1.18 -17.46 -6.26
N TYR A 60 -1.56 -16.99 -5.09
CA TYR A 60 -1.93 -17.82 -3.95
C TYR A 60 -3.18 -17.27 -3.27
N PHE A 61 -3.76 -18.07 -2.37
CA PHE A 61 -4.96 -17.74 -1.60
C PHE A 61 -4.68 -18.00 -0.13
N THR A 62 -5.43 -17.33 0.75
CA THR A 62 -5.40 -17.63 2.19
C THR A 62 -6.58 -18.52 2.55
N GLU A 63 -6.51 -19.20 3.69
CA GLU A 63 -7.63 -20.01 4.19
C GLU A 63 -8.82 -19.15 4.65
N ILE A 64 -8.55 -17.90 5.06
CA ILE A 64 -9.52 -17.01 5.69
C ILE A 64 -10.42 -16.32 4.65
N CYS A 65 -9.88 -16.03 3.46
CA CYS A 65 -10.64 -15.37 2.40
C CYS A 65 -10.26 -15.88 1.00
N LYS A 66 -11.23 -15.79 0.07
CA LYS A 66 -11.05 -16.17 -1.34
C LYS A 66 -10.30 -15.12 -2.18
N CYS A 67 -9.61 -14.18 -1.53
CA CYS A 67 -8.83 -13.16 -2.23
C CYS A 67 -7.64 -13.81 -2.93
N LYS A 68 -7.48 -13.51 -4.23
CA LYS A 68 -6.32 -13.92 -5.01
C LYS A 68 -5.17 -12.96 -4.74
N LEU A 69 -4.13 -13.46 -4.09
CA LEU A 69 -2.94 -12.71 -3.75
C LEU A 69 -1.82 -12.99 -4.76
N LYS A 70 -0.97 -11.98 -4.99
CA LYS A 70 0.23 -12.10 -5.80
C LYS A 70 1.30 -11.17 -5.24
N ASN A 71 2.51 -11.69 -5.11
CA ASN A 71 3.63 -10.91 -4.62
C ASN A 71 4.18 -10.00 -5.74
N ILE A 72 4.77 -8.88 -5.35
CA ILE A 72 5.48 -7.96 -6.25
C ILE A 72 6.90 -7.71 -5.73
N ALA A 73 7.83 -7.44 -6.62
CA ALA A 73 9.18 -7.02 -6.28
C ALA A 73 9.66 -5.90 -7.21
N CYS A 74 10.63 -5.11 -6.74
CA CYS A 74 11.29 -4.13 -7.59
C CYS A 74 12.10 -4.83 -8.68
N LEU A 75 12.16 -4.23 -9.87
CA LEU A 75 12.96 -4.71 -11.00
C LEU A 75 14.43 -4.26 -10.97
N LYS A 76 14.80 -3.43 -10.00
CA LYS A 76 16.14 -2.84 -9.82
C LYS A 76 16.76 -3.31 -8.53
#